data_AF-A0AAD5K314-F1
#
_entry.id   AF-A0AAD5K314-F1
#
_cell.length_a   1.000
_cell.length_b   1.000
_cell.length_c   1.000
_cell.angle_alpha   90.00
_cell.angle_beta   90.00
_cell.angle_gamma   90.00
#
_symmetry.space_group_name_H-M   'P 1'
#
loop_
_entity.id
_entity.type
_entity.pdbx_description
1 polymer ?
#
loop_
_entity_poly.entity_id
_entity_poly.type
_entity_poly.pdbx_seq_one_letter_code
_entity_poly.pdbx_strand_id
1 'polypeptide(L)'
;MCYVRKVIYKEKQCIFILITHFPFFFIFIDFFHSFSFSLVLFRDRYINMTQDKCLVDIHTHVYLPEYLELLRKREQVPRVLPPLEEGQDERLIILPDEDKGESTKNGRPVGPAYYDVREKLAFMDKHNIDISVISLANPWIDFLPPTEETFDLARRLNVSMENMCQDPITHGRLYGLGTLPLSSVEGSVAEVERIAALPRMKGVIMGTWGCGKGLDDPALEPLYEAIAKHNLVIFLHPHYGVNLPTSGNMDAGHSLALALGFPFETTYAIARLILSGIFDRVPDLKMLLAHSGGTLPFLAGRIDSCVAHDPAVASKLNHPPSYYLKKLYFDAVIYHATGVKATADFVDPSQMMFGTDHPFFPPLESKDARWMSVDSNLTAIAGAGLDEEIVKGILGRNALKIFNLEMPSK
;
A
#
# COMPACT_ATOMS: atom_id res chain seq x y z
N MET A 1 -7.51 49.18 25.85
CA MET A 1 -6.63 49.74 26.90
C MET A 1 -6.39 48.63 27.93
N CYS A 2 -5.11 48.32 28.16
CA CYS A 2 -4.61 47.19 28.96
C CYS A 2 -5.35 46.93 30.27
N TYR A 3 -5.41 45.65 30.70
CA TYR A 3 -4.64 45.19 31.87
C TYR A 3 -4.34 43.70 31.74
N VAL A 4 -3.12 43.38 31.28
CA VAL A 4 -2.48 42.08 31.49
C VAL A 4 -1.93 42.10 32.91
N ARG A 5 -2.36 41.17 33.79
CA ARG A 5 -1.67 40.89 35.05
C ARG A 5 -1.01 39.52 34.96
N LYS A 6 0.32 39.58 34.92
CA LYS A 6 1.27 38.48 35.02
C LYS A 6 1.12 37.81 36.39
N VAL A 7 0.95 36.50 36.44
CA VAL A 7 1.19 35.70 37.65
C VAL A 7 2.06 34.50 37.24
N ILE A 8 3.19 34.36 37.92
CA ILE A 8 4.19 33.29 37.76
C ILE A 8 4.08 32.37 38.99
N TYR A 9 4.46 31.09 38.79
CA TYR A 9 4.70 29.95 39.70
C TYR A 9 3.58 28.89 39.64
N LYS A 10 3.81 27.65 39.16
CA LYS A 10 4.73 26.51 39.45
C LYS A 10 4.07 25.53 40.44
N GLU A 11 3.91 24.30 39.94
CA GLU A 11 3.39 23.07 40.57
C GLU A 11 1.86 22.85 40.63
N LYS A 12 1.45 21.83 39.86
CA LYS A 12 0.30 20.92 39.98
C LYS A 12 -1.11 21.51 40.27
N GLN A 13 -2.01 21.16 39.34
CA GLN A 13 -3.48 21.07 39.43
C GLN A 13 -4.32 22.32 39.08
N CYS A 14 -5.04 22.18 37.96
CA CYS A 14 -6.32 22.79 37.56
C CYS A 14 -6.47 24.33 37.59
N ILE A 15 -6.69 24.92 36.40
CA ILE A 15 -7.14 26.32 36.25
C ILE A 15 -8.66 26.33 36.16
N PHE A 16 -9.32 26.98 37.13
CA PHE A 16 -10.74 27.30 37.09
C PHE A 16 -10.93 28.75 36.61
N ILE A 17 -11.71 28.94 35.55
CA ILE A 17 -12.15 30.27 35.10
C ILE A 17 -13.61 30.42 35.52
N LEU A 18 -13.86 31.31 36.48
CA LEU A 18 -15.20 31.65 36.95
C LEU A 18 -15.75 32.78 36.07
N ILE A 19 -16.73 32.47 35.21
CA ILE A 19 -17.57 33.48 34.55
C ILE A 19 -18.98 33.26 35.07
N THR A 20 -19.48 34.19 35.87
CA THR A 20 -20.89 34.18 36.32
C THR A 20 -21.70 35.09 35.42
N HIS A 21 -22.74 34.57 34.77
CA HIS A 21 -24.13 35.09 34.81
C HIS A 21 -25.09 34.35 33.85
N PHE A 22 -26.18 33.85 34.45
CA PHE A 22 -27.47 33.35 33.92
C PHE A 22 -27.64 31.88 33.42
N PRO A 23 -28.83 31.25 33.68
CA PRO A 23 -28.93 29.80 33.88
C PRO A 23 -29.74 29.10 32.77
N PHE A 24 -29.22 28.01 32.20
CA PHE A 24 -30.03 26.94 31.60
C PHE A 24 -29.27 25.61 31.66
N PHE A 25 -29.90 24.60 32.26
CA PHE A 25 -29.66 23.15 32.20
C PHE A 25 -28.24 22.65 31.83
N PHE A 26 -27.51 22.15 32.84
CA PHE A 26 -26.33 21.31 32.63
C PHE A 26 -26.75 19.84 32.44
N ILE A 27 -26.57 19.32 31.23
CA ILE A 27 -26.32 17.89 31.00
C ILE A 27 -24.82 17.71 31.22
N PHE A 28 -24.43 16.98 32.28
CA PHE A 28 -23.06 16.55 32.49
C PHE A 28 -22.77 15.38 31.53
N ILE A 29 -21.95 15.62 30.51
CA ILE A 29 -21.30 14.54 29.74
C ILE A 29 -19.86 14.47 30.19
N ASP A 30 -19.53 13.36 30.84
CA ASP A 30 -18.20 13.00 31.28
C ASP A 30 -17.35 12.65 30.04
N PHE A 31 -16.53 13.62 29.60
CA PHE A 31 -15.81 13.56 28.32
C PHE A 31 -14.68 12.51 28.31
N PHE A 32 -14.21 12.07 29.49
CA PHE A 32 -13.17 11.05 29.60
C PHE A 32 -13.72 9.62 29.68
N HIS A 33 -14.90 9.41 30.26
CA HIS A 33 -15.52 8.08 30.28
C HIS A 33 -16.16 7.72 28.94
N SER A 34 -16.73 8.70 28.21
CA SER A 34 -17.39 8.43 26.92
C SER A 34 -16.43 7.99 25.81
N PHE A 35 -15.17 8.42 25.85
CA PHE A 35 -14.14 8.01 24.90
C PHE A 35 -13.71 6.55 25.14
N SER A 36 -13.49 6.17 26.40
CA SER A 36 -13.14 4.80 26.79
C SER A 36 -14.30 3.83 26.55
N PHE A 37 -15.54 4.23 26.88
CA PHE A 37 -16.73 3.40 26.66
C PHE A 37 -17.05 3.23 25.17
N SER A 38 -16.87 4.27 24.34
CA SER A 38 -17.02 4.15 22.88
C SER A 38 -15.94 3.27 22.27
N LEU A 39 -14.69 3.36 22.74
CA LEU A 39 -13.60 2.48 22.29
C LEU A 39 -13.86 1.01 22.65
N VAL A 40 -14.38 0.74 23.85
CA VAL A 40 -14.71 -0.61 24.31
C VAL A 40 -15.91 -1.19 23.55
N LEU A 41 -16.98 -0.42 23.34
CA LEU A 41 -18.13 -0.87 22.54
C LEU A 41 -17.80 -1.03 21.05
N PHE A 42 -16.92 -0.20 20.48
CA PHE A 42 -16.38 -0.41 19.14
C PHE A 42 -15.49 -1.66 19.09
N ARG A 43 -14.66 -1.89 20.10
CA ARG A 43 -13.78 -3.06 20.21
C ARG A 43 -14.56 -4.37 20.35
N ASP A 44 -15.66 -4.39 21.09
CA ASP A 44 -16.50 -5.58 21.23
C ASP A 44 -17.34 -5.87 19.98
N ARG A 45 -17.80 -4.82 19.28
CA ARG A 45 -18.44 -4.97 17.95
C ARG A 45 -17.42 -5.42 16.90
N TYR A 46 -16.18 -4.95 17.00
CA TYR A 46 -15.03 -5.32 16.14
C TYR A 46 -14.58 -6.77 16.32
N ILE A 47 -14.39 -7.24 17.56
CA ILE A 47 -13.99 -8.62 17.87
C ILE A 47 -15.05 -9.61 17.36
N ASN A 48 -16.33 -9.30 17.52
CA ASN A 48 -17.43 -10.13 17.00
C ASN A 48 -17.52 -10.10 15.46
N MET A 49 -17.09 -9.02 14.78
CA MET A 49 -17.07 -8.99 13.33
C MET A 49 -15.94 -9.83 12.72
N THR A 50 -14.87 -10.13 13.45
CA THR A 50 -13.70 -10.88 12.92
C THR A 50 -13.77 -12.39 13.14
N GLN A 51 -14.65 -12.91 14.01
CA GLN A 51 -14.67 -14.34 14.35
C GLN A 51 -15.27 -15.26 13.26
N ASP A 52 -16.01 -14.69 12.28
CA ASP A 52 -16.65 -15.43 11.18
C ASP A 52 -16.11 -15.06 9.78
N LYS A 53 -15.03 -14.27 9.67
CA LYS A 53 -14.59 -13.69 8.40
C LYS A 53 -13.20 -14.16 7.98
N CYS A 54 -13.10 -14.60 6.73
CA CYS A 54 -11.81 -14.70 6.05
C CYS A 54 -11.21 -13.30 5.86
N LEU A 55 -10.06 -13.04 6.48
CA LEU A 55 -9.29 -11.82 6.32
C LEU A 55 -8.11 -12.08 5.37
N VAL A 56 -8.11 -11.40 4.23
CA VAL A 56 -7.06 -11.52 3.20
C VAL A 56 -6.32 -10.20 3.06
N ASP A 57 -5.01 -10.21 3.33
CA ASP A 57 -4.13 -9.07 3.12
C ASP A 57 -3.49 -9.13 1.73
N ILE A 58 -3.92 -8.25 0.81
CA ILE A 58 -3.38 -8.20 -0.56
C ILE A 58 -2.23 -7.20 -0.75
N HIS A 59 -1.89 -6.44 0.30
CA HIS A 59 -0.87 -5.40 0.24
C HIS A 59 0.10 -5.63 1.40
N THR A 60 1.06 -6.51 1.17
CA THR A 60 2.10 -6.85 2.13
C THR A 60 3.37 -7.26 1.42
N HIS A 61 4.51 -6.88 1.97
CA HIS A 61 5.78 -6.99 1.29
C HIS A 61 6.79 -7.86 2.04
N VAL A 62 7.76 -8.34 1.27
CA VAL A 62 8.98 -9.02 1.74
C VAL A 62 10.20 -8.56 0.93
N TYR A 63 11.38 -8.75 1.49
CA TYR A 63 12.66 -8.75 0.78
C TYR A 63 13.25 -10.14 0.87
N LEU A 64 13.38 -10.83 -0.26
CA LEU A 64 13.94 -12.19 -0.28
C LEU A 64 15.43 -12.17 0.13
N PRO A 65 15.94 -13.23 0.80
CA PRO A 65 17.33 -13.27 1.23
C PRO A 65 18.35 -12.96 0.12
N GLU A 66 18.19 -13.52 -1.08
CA GLU A 66 19.10 -13.24 -2.19
C GLU A 66 19.02 -11.79 -2.71
N TYR A 67 17.86 -11.12 -2.52
CA TYR A 67 17.70 -9.72 -2.85
C TYR A 67 18.46 -8.84 -1.85
N LEU A 68 18.36 -9.16 -0.55
CA LEU A 68 19.15 -8.46 0.46
C LEU A 68 20.65 -8.68 0.27
N GLU A 69 21.09 -9.87 -0.13
CA GLU A 69 22.49 -10.13 -0.50
C GLU A 69 22.96 -9.27 -1.67
N LEU A 70 22.11 -9.06 -2.69
CA LEU A 70 22.40 -8.11 -3.76
C LEU A 70 22.57 -6.71 -3.17
N LEU A 71 21.61 -6.24 -2.36
CA LEU A 71 21.65 -4.87 -1.82
C LEU A 71 22.84 -4.62 -0.88
N ARG A 72 23.29 -5.62 -0.12
CA ARG A 72 24.50 -5.53 0.73
C ARG A 72 25.79 -5.36 -0.08
N LYS A 73 25.81 -5.81 -1.35
CA LYS A 73 26.97 -5.70 -2.25
C LYS A 73 26.99 -4.39 -3.05
N ARG A 74 25.93 -3.58 -2.98
CA ARG A 74 25.79 -2.36 -3.77
C ARG A 74 26.42 -1.17 -3.07
N GLU A 75 27.10 -0.33 -3.85
CA GLU A 75 27.64 0.95 -3.38
C GLU A 75 26.64 2.10 -3.57
N GLN A 76 25.72 1.99 -4.54
CA GLN A 76 24.74 3.02 -4.88
C GLN A 76 23.34 2.63 -4.41
N VAL A 77 22.51 3.62 -4.10
CA VAL A 77 21.08 3.43 -3.80
C VAL A 77 20.39 2.65 -4.92
N PRO A 78 19.53 1.66 -4.60
CA PRO A 78 19.25 1.14 -3.26
C PRO A 78 20.38 0.26 -2.73
N ARG A 79 20.61 0.26 -1.41
CA ARG A 79 21.63 -0.57 -0.75
C ARG A 79 21.27 -0.89 0.69
N VAL A 80 21.92 -1.90 1.25
CA VAL A 80 21.86 -2.22 2.68
C VAL A 80 23.20 -1.89 3.32
N LEU A 81 23.17 -1.10 4.39
CA LEU A 81 24.31 -0.77 5.22
C LEU A 81 24.32 -1.59 6.51
N PRO A 82 25.50 -1.78 7.14
CA PRO A 82 25.59 -2.35 8.48
C PRO A 82 24.75 -1.58 9.51
N PRO A 83 24.43 -2.20 10.66
CA PRO A 83 23.78 -1.52 11.77
C PRO A 83 24.55 -0.28 12.24
N LEU A 84 23.84 0.74 12.74
CA LEU A 84 24.47 1.96 13.27
C LEU A 84 25.17 1.69 14.62
N GLU A 85 24.63 0.77 15.41
CA GLU A 85 25.17 0.32 16.70
C GLU A 85 25.07 -1.20 16.81
N GLU A 86 25.92 -1.79 17.66
CA GLU A 86 25.91 -3.24 17.91
C GLU A 86 24.55 -3.68 18.48
N GLY A 87 23.99 -4.77 17.92
CA GLY A 87 22.68 -5.29 18.31
C GLY A 87 21.47 -4.61 17.66
N GLN A 88 21.67 -3.64 16.75
CA GLN A 88 20.60 -3.08 15.92
C GLN A 88 20.46 -3.83 14.58
N ASP A 89 19.32 -3.64 13.91
CA ASP A 89 19.10 -4.15 12.55
C ASP A 89 19.95 -3.38 11.52
N GLU A 90 20.23 -4.04 10.39
CA GLU A 90 20.84 -3.41 9.21
C GLU A 90 19.99 -2.23 8.70
N ARG A 91 20.59 -1.35 7.91
CA ARG A 91 19.91 -0.14 7.39
C ARG A 91 19.65 -0.27 5.90
N LEU A 92 18.39 -0.30 5.52
CA LEU A 92 17.97 -0.25 4.13
C LEU A 92 17.84 1.20 3.66
N ILE A 93 18.53 1.53 2.57
CA ILE A 93 18.44 2.81 1.86
C ILE A 93 17.84 2.53 0.49
N ILE A 94 16.68 3.11 0.22
CA ILE A 94 15.97 2.95 -1.06
C ILE A 94 15.71 4.28 -1.76
N LEU A 95 15.80 5.40 -1.05
CA LEU A 95 15.66 6.74 -1.62
C LEU A 95 16.99 7.51 -1.55
N PRO A 96 17.39 8.27 -2.59
CA PRO A 96 18.63 9.05 -2.55
C PRO A 96 18.70 10.04 -1.39
N ASP A 97 17.57 10.59 -0.95
CA ASP A 97 17.51 11.53 0.17
C ASP A 97 17.73 10.85 1.53
N GLU A 98 17.47 9.54 1.65
CA GLU A 98 17.81 8.76 2.85
C GLU A 98 19.34 8.63 3.02
N ASP A 99 20.11 8.72 1.92
CA ASP A 99 21.57 8.61 1.91
C ASP A 99 22.29 9.93 2.27
N LYS A 100 21.57 11.05 2.30
CA LYS A 100 22.13 12.39 2.62
C LYS A 100 22.26 12.68 4.12
N GLY A 101 21.86 11.74 4.98
CA GLY A 101 22.02 11.82 6.44
C GLY A 101 21.05 12.77 7.17
N GLU A 102 20.18 13.46 6.44
CA GLU A 102 19.25 14.47 6.98
C GLU A 102 17.87 13.89 7.38
N SER A 103 17.45 12.74 6.84
CA SER A 103 16.21 12.04 7.23
C SER A 103 16.51 10.70 7.91
N THR A 104 16.33 10.68 9.24
CA THR A 104 16.61 9.58 10.20
C THR A 104 17.91 8.79 9.96
N LYS A 105 19.00 9.52 9.70
CA LYS A 105 20.43 9.16 9.76
C LYS A 105 20.90 7.87 9.05
N ASN A 106 20.41 7.59 7.84
CA ASN A 106 20.95 6.66 6.81
C ASN A 106 19.98 5.51 6.40
N GLY A 107 18.66 5.72 6.36
CA GLY A 107 17.68 4.72 5.91
C GLY A 107 16.87 4.09 7.03
N ARG A 108 16.18 2.97 6.78
CA ARG A 108 15.23 2.32 7.70
C ARG A 108 15.78 1.00 8.24
N PRO A 109 15.44 0.57 9.48
CA PRO A 109 15.84 -0.74 9.96
C PRO A 109 15.23 -1.85 9.08
N VAL A 110 16.06 -2.77 8.60
CA VAL A 110 15.63 -3.98 7.86
C VAL A 110 15.91 -5.22 8.71
N GLY A 111 14.91 -5.57 9.52
CA GLY A 111 14.96 -6.74 10.39
C GLY A 111 14.22 -7.96 9.83
N PRO A 112 14.13 -9.06 10.60
CA PRO A 112 13.47 -10.32 10.22
C PRO A 112 12.04 -10.17 9.67
N ALA A 113 11.27 -9.17 10.10
CA ALA A 113 9.93 -8.89 9.58
C ALA A 113 9.88 -8.65 8.06
N TYR A 114 11.00 -8.32 7.43
CA TYR A 114 11.09 -8.15 5.99
C TYR A 114 11.35 -9.45 5.23
N TYR A 115 12.00 -10.46 5.82
CA TYR A 115 12.53 -11.59 5.05
C TYR A 115 12.28 -12.98 5.67
N ASP A 116 11.93 -13.06 6.95
CA ASP A 116 11.63 -14.32 7.62
C ASP A 116 10.13 -14.65 7.52
N VAL A 117 9.83 -15.77 6.87
CA VAL A 117 8.47 -16.29 6.74
C VAL A 117 7.80 -16.53 8.11
N ARG A 118 8.56 -16.87 9.14
CA ARG A 118 8.02 -17.09 10.50
C ARG A 118 7.54 -15.79 11.13
N GLU A 119 8.25 -14.69 10.91
CA GLU A 119 7.83 -13.37 11.38
C GLU A 119 6.60 -12.88 10.61
N LYS A 120 6.53 -13.16 9.30
CA LYS A 120 5.31 -12.92 8.49
C LYS A 120 4.11 -13.70 9.06
N LEU A 121 4.26 -14.99 9.36
CA LEU A 121 3.19 -15.80 9.93
C LEU A 121 2.81 -15.32 11.35
N ALA A 122 3.78 -14.99 12.19
CA ALA A 122 3.53 -14.43 13.52
C ALA A 122 2.79 -13.08 13.45
N PHE A 123 3.12 -12.23 12.48
CA PHE A 123 2.36 -11.01 12.20
C PHE A 123 0.93 -11.32 11.78
N MET A 124 0.73 -12.29 10.88
CA MET A 124 -0.61 -12.70 10.44
C MET A 124 -1.45 -13.20 11.62
N ASP A 125 -0.89 -14.07 12.46
CA ASP A 125 -1.56 -14.60 13.65
C ASP A 125 -1.90 -13.51 14.66
N LYS A 126 -0.95 -12.59 14.92
CA LYS A 126 -1.17 -11.43 15.79
C LYS A 126 -2.34 -10.55 15.32
N HIS A 127 -2.59 -10.52 14.01
CA HIS A 127 -3.61 -9.67 13.39
C HIS A 127 -4.86 -10.41 12.91
N ASN A 128 -4.94 -11.73 13.13
CA ASN A 128 -6.02 -12.61 12.62
C ASN A 128 -6.15 -12.57 11.08
N ILE A 129 -5.04 -12.49 10.36
CA ILE A 129 -5.01 -12.51 8.89
C ILE A 129 -4.93 -13.98 8.46
N ASP A 130 -5.90 -14.46 7.70
CA ASP A 130 -5.95 -15.85 7.25
C ASP A 130 -5.00 -16.10 6.08
N ILE A 131 -4.99 -15.18 5.11
CA ILE A 131 -4.22 -15.29 3.86
C ILE A 131 -3.46 -13.99 3.60
N SER A 132 -2.21 -14.09 3.17
CA SER A 132 -1.44 -12.96 2.61
C SER A 132 -1.07 -13.20 1.16
N VAL A 133 -1.24 -12.18 0.33
CA VAL A 133 -0.64 -12.11 -1.02
C VAL A 133 0.59 -11.22 -0.92
N ILE A 134 1.77 -11.85 -0.83
CA ILE A 134 3.05 -11.16 -0.60
C ILE A 134 3.71 -10.73 -1.92
N SER A 135 4.41 -9.60 -1.88
CA SER A 135 5.17 -9.07 -3.01
C SER A 135 6.57 -8.64 -2.62
N LEU A 136 7.51 -8.65 -3.57
CA LEU A 136 8.80 -8.00 -3.37
C LEU A 136 8.57 -6.50 -3.17
N ALA A 137 9.10 -5.93 -2.10
CA ALA A 137 9.01 -4.49 -1.86
C ALA A 137 9.80 -3.66 -2.88
N ASN A 138 9.41 -2.40 -3.04
CA ASN A 138 10.10 -1.42 -3.86
C ASN A 138 11.58 -1.23 -3.40
N PRO A 139 12.52 -0.91 -4.30
CA PRO A 139 12.34 -0.57 -5.72
C PRO A 139 12.43 -1.77 -6.67
N TRP A 140 12.06 -2.97 -6.21
CA TRP A 140 12.13 -4.20 -7.01
C TRP A 140 13.53 -4.39 -7.59
N ILE A 141 13.66 -4.53 -8.91
CA ILE A 141 14.95 -4.60 -9.60
C ILE A 141 15.08 -3.52 -10.66
N ASP A 142 14.32 -2.43 -10.54
CA ASP A 142 14.19 -1.36 -11.56
C ASP A 142 15.52 -0.62 -11.80
N PHE A 143 16.42 -0.64 -10.81
CA PHE A 143 17.74 0.00 -10.86
C PHE A 143 18.81 -0.84 -11.57
N LEU A 144 18.49 -2.06 -12.02
CA LEU A 144 19.42 -2.95 -12.71
C LEU A 144 19.34 -2.78 -14.23
N PRO A 145 20.48 -2.86 -14.95
CA PRO A 145 20.50 -2.79 -16.40
C PRO A 145 19.88 -4.05 -17.05
N PRO A 146 19.48 -4.00 -18.34
CA PRO A 146 18.93 -5.14 -19.06
C PRO A 146 20.03 -6.11 -19.47
N THR A 147 20.43 -6.98 -18.55
CA THR A 147 21.42 -8.04 -18.78
C THR A 147 20.85 -9.41 -18.44
N GLU A 148 21.48 -10.47 -18.94
CA GLU A 148 21.09 -11.85 -18.61
C GLU A 148 21.13 -12.11 -17.11
N GLU A 149 22.07 -11.50 -16.38
CA GLU A 149 22.14 -11.61 -14.92
C GLU A 149 20.90 -11.00 -14.23
N THR A 150 20.36 -9.89 -14.76
CA THR A 150 19.13 -9.27 -14.26
C THR A 150 17.92 -10.17 -14.54
N PHE A 151 17.84 -10.77 -15.73
CA PHE A 151 16.75 -11.68 -16.10
C PHE A 151 16.79 -12.98 -15.27
N ASP A 152 17.98 -13.54 -15.05
CA ASP A 152 18.19 -14.68 -14.18
C ASP A 152 17.91 -14.36 -12.71
N LEU A 153 18.22 -13.15 -12.25
CA LEU A 153 17.83 -12.70 -10.91
C LEU A 153 16.31 -12.63 -10.76
N ALA A 154 15.59 -12.00 -11.69
CA ALA A 154 14.12 -11.92 -11.65
C ALA A 154 13.49 -13.32 -11.51
N ARG A 155 13.95 -14.26 -12.34
CA ARG A 155 13.53 -15.66 -12.29
C ARG A 155 13.80 -16.31 -10.94
N ARG A 156 15.01 -16.16 -10.39
CA ARG A 156 15.35 -16.72 -9.08
C ARG A 156 14.47 -16.12 -7.98
N LEU A 157 14.25 -14.82 -7.99
CA LEU A 157 13.37 -14.15 -7.02
C LEU A 157 11.94 -14.70 -7.10
N ASN A 158 11.40 -14.90 -8.29
CA ASN A 158 10.06 -15.46 -8.47
C ASN A 158 9.96 -16.91 -8.00
N VAL A 159 10.97 -17.73 -8.28
CA VAL A 159 11.06 -19.11 -7.77
C VAL A 159 11.19 -19.12 -6.24
N SER A 160 11.99 -18.22 -5.65
CA SER A 160 12.13 -18.11 -4.20
C SER A 160 10.85 -17.62 -3.52
N MET A 161 10.12 -16.69 -4.15
CA MET A 161 8.78 -16.27 -3.69
C MET A 161 7.80 -17.45 -3.71
N GLU A 162 7.76 -18.21 -4.81
CA GLU A 162 6.93 -19.42 -4.91
C GLU A 162 7.29 -20.43 -3.82
N ASN A 163 8.59 -20.71 -3.63
CA ASN A 163 9.07 -21.64 -2.60
C ASN A 163 8.68 -21.18 -1.20
N MET A 164 8.80 -19.88 -0.90
CA MET A 164 8.34 -19.31 0.38
C MET A 164 6.83 -19.51 0.56
N CYS A 165 6.03 -19.31 -0.50
CA CYS A 165 4.57 -19.51 -0.44
C CYS A 165 4.16 -20.98 -0.33
N GLN A 166 4.96 -21.90 -0.87
CA GLN A 166 4.72 -23.35 -0.82
C GLN A 166 5.27 -24.02 0.44
N ASP A 167 6.11 -23.33 1.23
CA ASP A 167 6.72 -23.92 2.43
C ASP A 167 5.62 -24.51 3.34
N PRO A 168 5.71 -25.78 3.74
CA PRO A 168 4.71 -26.43 4.59
C PRO A 168 4.38 -25.66 5.88
N ILE A 169 5.32 -24.87 6.43
CA ILE A 169 5.08 -24.04 7.62
C ILE A 169 3.99 -22.99 7.41
N THR A 170 3.75 -22.59 6.16
CA THR A 170 2.73 -21.60 5.81
C THR A 170 1.31 -22.16 5.91
N HIS A 171 1.16 -23.49 5.92
CA HIS A 171 -0.15 -24.16 5.87
C HIS A 171 -1.05 -23.66 4.73
N GLY A 172 -0.46 -23.26 3.59
CA GLY A 172 -1.19 -22.78 2.42
C GLY A 172 -1.75 -21.36 2.54
N ARG A 173 -1.30 -20.59 3.54
CA ARG A 173 -1.77 -19.22 3.83
C ARG A 173 -1.08 -18.12 3.01
N LEU A 174 -0.07 -18.45 2.21
CA LEU A 174 0.71 -17.49 1.43
C LEU A 174 0.53 -17.69 -0.08
N TYR A 175 0.40 -16.58 -0.79
CA TYR A 175 0.44 -16.45 -2.25
C TYR A 175 1.38 -15.31 -2.62
N GLY A 176 1.90 -15.30 -3.85
CA GLY A 176 2.92 -14.35 -4.28
C GLY A 176 2.50 -13.49 -5.47
N LEU A 177 3.11 -12.31 -5.59
CA LEU A 177 3.14 -11.49 -6.80
C LEU A 177 4.56 -11.45 -7.35
N GLY A 178 4.69 -11.74 -8.65
CA GLY A 178 5.97 -11.84 -9.33
C GLY A 178 6.62 -10.48 -9.56
N THR A 179 7.95 -10.47 -9.55
CA THR A 179 8.78 -9.33 -9.93
C THR A 179 9.17 -9.45 -11.40
N LEU A 180 9.08 -8.36 -12.14
CA LEU A 180 9.45 -8.31 -13.56
C LEU A 180 10.79 -7.59 -13.76
N PRO A 181 11.64 -8.03 -14.70
CA PRO A 181 12.84 -7.30 -15.10
C PRO A 181 12.48 -6.13 -16.03
N LEU A 182 11.88 -5.10 -15.48
CA LEU A 182 11.36 -3.94 -16.22
C LEU A 182 12.45 -3.11 -16.91
N SER A 183 13.73 -3.47 -16.83
CA SER A 183 14.76 -2.92 -17.72
C SER A 183 14.61 -3.37 -19.18
N SER A 184 13.81 -4.40 -19.47
CA SER A 184 13.48 -4.87 -20.83
C SER A 184 12.02 -5.32 -20.95
N VAL A 185 11.33 -4.83 -21.97
CA VAL A 185 9.96 -5.26 -22.31
C VAL A 185 9.96 -6.75 -22.68
N GLU A 186 10.86 -7.16 -23.57
CA GLU A 186 10.96 -8.53 -24.07
C GLU A 186 11.29 -9.52 -22.95
N GLY A 187 12.24 -9.14 -22.07
CA GLY A 187 12.57 -9.91 -20.87
C GLY A 187 11.39 -10.02 -19.89
N SER A 188 10.62 -8.94 -19.73
CA SER A 188 9.43 -8.91 -18.87
C SER A 188 8.30 -9.79 -19.42
N VAL A 189 8.04 -9.75 -20.73
CA VAL A 189 7.05 -10.62 -21.39
C VAL A 189 7.41 -12.10 -21.20
N ALA A 190 8.67 -12.46 -21.40
CA ALA A 190 9.13 -13.83 -21.20
C ALA A 190 9.01 -14.30 -19.74
N GLU A 191 9.20 -13.39 -18.77
CA GLU A 191 9.08 -13.70 -17.36
C GLU A 191 7.61 -13.86 -16.92
N VAL A 192 6.66 -13.14 -17.53
CA VAL A 192 5.22 -13.31 -17.29
C VAL A 192 4.77 -14.75 -17.53
N GLU A 193 5.22 -15.38 -18.61
CA GLU A 193 4.87 -16.79 -18.90
C GLU A 193 5.39 -17.74 -17.82
N ARG A 194 6.58 -17.47 -17.28
CA ARG A 194 7.16 -18.28 -16.19
C ARG A 194 6.41 -18.09 -14.90
N ILE A 195 6.09 -16.84 -14.53
CA ILE A 195 5.30 -16.51 -13.34
C ILE A 195 3.93 -17.19 -13.41
N ALA A 196 3.27 -17.16 -14.58
CA ALA A 196 1.95 -17.77 -14.77
C ALA A 196 1.95 -19.30 -14.59
N ALA A 197 3.11 -19.96 -14.71
CA ALA A 197 3.25 -21.40 -14.48
C ALA A 197 3.47 -21.76 -13.00
N LEU A 198 3.72 -20.78 -12.12
CA LEU A 198 3.95 -20.98 -10.69
C LEU A 198 2.61 -20.95 -9.93
N PRO A 199 2.22 -22.02 -9.19
CA PRO A 199 0.85 -22.18 -8.73
C PRO A 199 0.44 -21.22 -7.59
N ARG A 200 1.39 -20.72 -6.78
CA ARG A 200 1.12 -19.72 -5.74
C ARG A 200 1.29 -18.29 -6.24
N MET A 201 1.83 -18.06 -7.43
CA MET A 201 1.94 -16.71 -8.02
C MET A 201 0.63 -16.30 -8.69
N LYS A 202 0.01 -15.20 -8.22
CA LYS A 202 -1.33 -14.77 -8.67
C LYS A 202 -1.35 -13.43 -9.39
N GLY A 203 -0.17 -12.88 -9.67
CA GLY A 203 -0.04 -11.59 -10.31
C GLY A 203 1.41 -11.15 -10.39
N VAL A 204 1.60 -9.87 -10.68
CA VAL A 204 2.89 -9.19 -10.68
C VAL A 204 2.81 -7.90 -9.89
N ILE A 205 3.88 -7.50 -9.22
CA ILE A 205 4.03 -6.16 -8.66
C ILE A 205 4.88 -5.31 -9.60
N MET A 206 4.49 -4.05 -9.81
CA MET A 206 5.18 -3.14 -10.72
C MET A 206 5.18 -1.70 -10.19
N GLY A 207 6.29 -1.00 -10.40
CA GLY A 207 6.42 0.43 -10.17
C GLY A 207 5.84 1.30 -11.28
N THR A 208 5.79 2.61 -11.06
CA THR A 208 5.15 3.55 -12.01
C THR A 208 6.01 3.94 -13.21
N TRP A 209 7.29 3.56 -13.25
CA TRP A 209 8.20 3.90 -14.34
C TRP A 209 8.13 2.96 -15.54
N GLY A 210 7.51 1.79 -15.42
CA GLY A 210 7.51 0.78 -16.47
C GLY A 210 8.94 0.47 -16.92
N CYS A 211 9.20 0.46 -18.24
CA CYS A 211 10.55 0.29 -18.79
C CYS A 211 11.36 1.59 -18.93
N GLY A 212 11.15 2.55 -18.03
CA GLY A 212 11.92 3.79 -17.92
C GLY A 212 11.28 5.03 -18.56
N LYS A 213 10.13 4.89 -19.24
CA LYS A 213 9.41 6.02 -19.87
C LYS A 213 8.00 6.26 -19.29
N GLY A 214 7.65 5.57 -18.22
CA GLY A 214 6.31 5.56 -17.63
C GLY A 214 5.42 4.46 -18.22
N LEU A 215 4.27 4.26 -17.59
CA LEU A 215 3.31 3.20 -17.94
C LEU A 215 2.63 3.41 -19.30
N ASP A 216 2.55 4.65 -19.76
CA ASP A 216 1.97 5.05 -21.04
C ASP A 216 2.93 4.91 -22.23
N ASP A 217 4.12 4.32 -22.04
CA ASP A 217 5.01 3.97 -23.16
C ASP A 217 4.34 2.92 -24.06
N PRO A 218 4.10 3.20 -25.35
CA PRO A 218 3.52 2.21 -26.27
C PRO A 218 4.31 0.91 -26.36
N ALA A 219 5.62 0.93 -26.05
CA ALA A 219 6.43 -0.28 -26.01
C ALA A 219 5.99 -1.29 -24.91
N LEU A 220 5.22 -0.86 -23.90
CA LEU A 220 4.70 -1.74 -22.84
C LEU A 220 3.43 -2.49 -23.23
N GLU A 221 2.80 -2.19 -24.37
CA GLU A 221 1.56 -2.85 -24.80
C GLU A 221 1.68 -4.39 -24.85
N PRO A 222 2.75 -4.99 -25.42
CA PRO A 222 2.93 -6.44 -25.39
C PRO A 222 3.03 -7.02 -23.97
N LEU A 223 3.57 -6.26 -23.02
CA LEU A 223 3.63 -6.68 -21.62
C LEU A 223 2.22 -6.71 -20.99
N TYR A 224 1.42 -5.68 -21.24
CA TYR A 224 0.03 -5.64 -20.79
C TYR A 224 -0.81 -6.77 -21.39
N GLU A 225 -0.65 -7.04 -22.69
CA GLU A 225 -1.30 -8.15 -23.38
C GLU A 225 -0.90 -9.51 -22.78
N ALA A 226 0.39 -9.74 -22.53
CA ALA A 226 0.88 -10.97 -21.92
C ALA A 226 0.30 -11.19 -20.52
N ILE A 227 0.30 -10.15 -19.69
CA ILE A 227 -0.26 -10.20 -18.33
C ILE A 227 -1.76 -10.51 -18.37
N ALA A 228 -2.52 -9.81 -19.23
CA ALA A 228 -3.95 -10.02 -19.41
C ALA A 228 -4.28 -11.43 -19.92
N LYS A 229 -3.52 -11.93 -20.91
CA LYS A 229 -3.66 -13.28 -21.47
C LYS A 229 -3.54 -14.37 -20.39
N HIS A 230 -2.64 -14.19 -19.43
CA HIS A 230 -2.45 -15.11 -18.32
C HIS A 230 -3.36 -14.84 -17.11
N ASN A 231 -4.29 -13.87 -17.22
CA ASN A 231 -5.21 -13.49 -16.15
C ASN A 231 -4.49 -13.13 -14.84
N LEU A 232 -3.28 -12.59 -14.94
CA LEU A 232 -2.49 -12.12 -13.82
C LEU A 232 -2.93 -10.70 -13.44
N VAL A 233 -3.01 -10.43 -12.14
CA VAL A 233 -3.31 -9.09 -11.63
C VAL A 233 -2.01 -8.29 -11.54
N ILE A 234 -2.01 -7.06 -12.08
CA ILE A 234 -0.94 -6.10 -11.79
C ILE A 234 -1.27 -5.42 -10.46
N PHE A 235 -0.39 -5.53 -9.47
CA PHE A 235 -0.40 -4.64 -8.33
C PHE A 235 0.53 -3.46 -8.62
N LEU A 236 -0.04 -2.29 -8.91
CA LEU A 236 0.71 -1.07 -9.16
C LEU A 236 1.00 -0.37 -7.83
N HIS A 237 2.28 -0.13 -7.57
CA HIS A 237 2.75 0.42 -6.31
C HIS A 237 3.71 1.60 -6.51
N PRO A 238 3.65 2.65 -5.67
CA PRO A 238 4.53 3.81 -5.76
C PRO A 238 5.93 3.53 -5.21
N HIS A 239 6.89 4.37 -5.60
CA HIS A 239 8.23 4.37 -5.02
C HIS A 239 8.93 5.71 -5.26
N TYR A 240 8.82 6.22 -6.47
CA TYR A 240 9.60 7.35 -6.99
C TYR A 240 9.13 8.71 -6.45
N GLY A 241 7.92 8.76 -5.90
CA GLY A 241 7.25 9.97 -5.45
C GLY A 241 6.94 10.93 -6.60
N VAL A 242 6.63 12.16 -6.24
CA VAL A 242 6.49 13.28 -7.17
C VAL A 242 7.56 14.33 -6.87
N ASN A 243 8.17 14.88 -7.92
CA ASN A 243 9.15 15.94 -7.77
C ASN A 243 8.44 17.27 -7.46
N LEU A 244 8.14 17.50 -6.19
CA LEU A 244 7.52 18.74 -5.71
C LEU A 244 8.63 19.73 -5.31
N PRO A 245 8.60 20.99 -5.79
CA PRO A 245 9.54 22.00 -5.32
C PRO A 245 9.32 22.26 -3.82
N THR A 246 10.23 21.77 -2.99
CA THR A 246 10.22 21.92 -1.53
C THR A 246 10.96 23.20 -1.13
N SER A 247 10.58 24.35 -1.67
CA SER A 247 11.12 25.64 -1.18
C SER A 247 10.61 25.89 0.24
N GLY A 248 11.28 25.32 1.24
CA GLY A 248 10.94 25.42 2.66
C GLY A 248 11.94 24.66 3.53
N ASN A 249 12.22 25.20 4.72
CA ASN A 249 13.19 24.63 5.67
C ASN A 249 12.56 23.68 6.71
N MET A 250 11.40 23.09 6.39
CA MET A 250 10.66 22.25 7.34
C MET A 250 11.19 20.81 7.29
N ASP A 251 11.71 20.31 8.41
CA ASP A 251 11.99 18.89 8.59
C ASP A 251 10.68 18.14 8.89
N ALA A 252 10.18 17.42 7.88
CA ALA A 252 8.98 16.61 7.97
C ALA A 252 9.30 15.10 8.00
N GLY A 253 10.57 14.72 8.19
CA GLY A 253 11.04 13.35 8.00
C GLY A 253 10.52 12.73 6.70
N HIS A 254 10.01 11.50 6.79
CA HIS A 254 9.43 10.78 5.65
C HIS A 254 7.95 11.11 5.39
N SER A 255 7.30 11.91 6.24
CA SER A 255 5.84 12.05 6.23
C SER A 255 5.32 12.63 4.91
N LEU A 256 5.96 13.65 4.34
CA LEU A 256 5.49 14.24 3.07
C LEU A 256 5.71 13.30 1.88
N ALA A 257 6.86 12.63 1.81
CA ALA A 257 7.16 11.68 0.74
C ALA A 257 6.19 10.48 0.75
N LEU A 258 5.92 9.93 1.94
CA LEU A 258 5.03 8.77 2.09
C LEU A 258 3.55 9.14 2.01
N ALA A 259 3.10 10.22 2.67
CA ALA A 259 1.68 10.56 2.75
C ALA A 259 1.15 11.31 1.52
N LEU A 260 2.01 12.04 0.79
CA LEU A 260 1.62 12.79 -0.40
C LEU A 260 2.36 12.30 -1.65
N GLY A 261 3.68 12.11 -1.57
CA GLY A 261 4.51 11.72 -2.70
C GLY A 261 4.01 10.43 -3.38
N PHE A 262 3.87 9.36 -2.60
CA PHE A 262 3.41 8.05 -3.06
C PHE A 262 2.00 8.07 -3.67
N PRO A 263 0.95 8.54 -2.98
CA PRO A 263 -0.39 8.57 -3.57
C PRO A 263 -0.50 9.51 -4.77
N PHE A 264 0.26 10.60 -4.83
CA PHE A 264 0.29 11.46 -6.02
C PHE A 264 0.99 10.79 -7.20
N GLU A 265 2.07 10.04 -6.97
CA GLU A 265 2.74 9.24 -8.00
C GLU A 265 1.78 8.23 -8.62
N THR A 266 1.09 7.43 -7.80
CA THR A 266 0.07 6.47 -8.26
C THR A 266 -1.02 7.17 -9.09
N THR A 267 -1.51 8.31 -8.59
CA THR A 267 -2.54 9.10 -9.27
C THR A 267 -2.07 9.55 -10.66
N TYR A 268 -0.86 10.11 -10.73
CA TYR A 268 -0.30 10.62 -11.97
C TYR A 268 -0.03 9.51 -12.99
N ALA A 269 0.54 8.39 -12.54
CA ALA A 269 0.87 7.26 -13.40
C ALA A 269 -0.38 6.62 -14.03
N ILE A 270 -1.44 6.40 -13.25
CA ILE A 270 -2.69 5.84 -13.75
C ILE A 270 -3.45 6.83 -14.62
N ALA A 271 -3.45 8.12 -14.29
CA ALA A 271 -4.04 9.13 -15.16
C ALA A 271 -3.37 9.10 -16.54
N ARG A 272 -2.03 9.10 -16.61
CA ARG A 272 -1.30 8.96 -17.89
C ARG A 272 -1.67 7.68 -18.63
N LEU A 273 -1.71 6.55 -17.91
CA LEU A 273 -2.04 5.26 -18.49
C LEU A 273 -3.46 5.23 -19.08
N ILE A 274 -4.46 5.78 -18.38
CA ILE A 274 -5.81 5.91 -18.91
C ILE A 274 -5.83 6.76 -20.17
N LEU A 275 -5.17 7.93 -20.13
CA LEU A 275 -5.13 8.87 -21.26
C LEU A 275 -4.35 8.34 -22.47
N SER A 276 -3.53 7.28 -22.30
CA SER A 276 -2.88 6.59 -23.41
C SER A 276 -3.83 5.67 -24.21
N GLY A 277 -5.04 5.42 -23.68
CA GLY A 277 -6.02 4.52 -24.27
C GLY A 277 -5.70 3.05 -24.11
N ILE A 278 -4.76 2.66 -23.22
CA ILE A 278 -4.38 1.24 -23.08
C ILE A 278 -5.58 0.36 -22.70
N PHE A 279 -6.48 0.86 -21.87
CA PHE A 279 -7.65 0.09 -21.39
C PHE A 279 -8.72 -0.09 -22.46
N ASP A 280 -8.65 0.64 -23.58
CA ASP A 280 -9.44 0.34 -24.77
C ASP A 280 -8.84 -0.80 -25.59
N ARG A 281 -7.50 -0.89 -25.65
CA ARG A 281 -6.77 -1.88 -26.45
C ARG A 281 -6.59 -3.21 -25.72
N VAL A 282 -6.41 -3.16 -24.40
CA VAL A 282 -6.25 -4.32 -23.51
C VAL A 282 -7.33 -4.29 -22.42
N PRO A 283 -8.63 -4.49 -22.78
CA PRO A 283 -9.74 -4.32 -21.85
C PRO A 283 -9.80 -5.35 -20.72
N ASP A 284 -9.13 -6.49 -20.89
CA ASP A 284 -9.06 -7.57 -19.88
C ASP A 284 -7.94 -7.36 -18.85
N LEU A 285 -7.16 -6.28 -18.98
CA LEU A 285 -6.07 -5.96 -18.06
C LEU A 285 -6.63 -5.66 -16.65
N LYS A 286 -6.23 -6.48 -15.68
CA LYS A 286 -6.58 -6.28 -14.26
C LYS A 286 -5.46 -5.54 -13.55
N MET A 287 -5.80 -4.40 -12.95
CA MET A 287 -4.83 -3.61 -12.18
C MET A 287 -5.43 -3.24 -10.81
N LEU A 288 -4.74 -3.67 -9.76
CA LEU A 288 -4.93 -3.31 -8.36
C LEU A 288 -4.04 -2.12 -8.04
N LEU A 289 -4.61 -1.07 -7.46
CA LEU A 289 -3.93 0.17 -7.15
C LEU A 289 -3.66 0.27 -5.65
N ALA A 290 -2.40 0.55 -5.32
CA ALA A 290 -1.99 0.85 -3.96
C ALA A 290 -2.67 2.10 -3.39
N HIS A 291 -2.87 2.10 -2.07
CA HIS A 291 -3.35 3.21 -1.25
C HIS A 291 -4.68 3.80 -1.76
N SER A 292 -5.65 2.91 -2.01
CA SER A 292 -6.95 3.23 -2.63
C SER A 292 -6.85 4.04 -3.93
N GLY A 293 -5.82 3.78 -4.73
CA GLY A 293 -5.58 4.52 -5.99
C GLY A 293 -5.02 5.92 -5.77
N GLY A 294 -4.41 6.16 -4.60
CA GLY A 294 -3.91 7.45 -4.16
C GLY A 294 -5.04 8.47 -4.02
N THR A 295 -5.18 9.36 -5.00
CA THR A 295 -6.22 10.40 -5.00
C THR A 295 -7.22 10.27 -6.14
N LEU A 296 -7.14 9.20 -6.94
CA LEU A 296 -7.98 9.01 -8.12
C LEU A 296 -9.49 9.01 -7.82
N PRO A 297 -10.02 8.29 -6.80
CA PRO A 297 -11.46 8.35 -6.52
C PRO A 297 -11.95 9.77 -6.23
N PHE A 298 -11.13 10.58 -5.55
CA PHE A 298 -11.45 11.97 -5.24
C PHE A 298 -11.33 12.89 -6.46
N LEU A 299 -10.34 12.67 -7.33
CA LEU A 299 -10.06 13.54 -8.47
C LEU A 299 -10.76 13.13 -9.77
N ALA A 300 -11.44 11.98 -9.82
CA ALA A 300 -12.04 11.43 -11.04
C ALA A 300 -12.92 12.43 -11.79
N GLY A 301 -13.82 13.13 -11.10
CA GLY A 301 -14.71 14.12 -11.73
C GLY A 301 -13.95 15.34 -12.30
N ARG A 302 -12.82 15.72 -11.69
CA ARG A 302 -11.95 16.78 -12.22
C ARG A 302 -11.25 16.31 -13.50
N ILE A 303 -10.75 15.08 -13.50
CA ILE A 303 -10.07 14.49 -14.67
C ILE A 303 -11.05 14.40 -15.85
N ASP A 304 -12.27 13.89 -15.63
CA ASP A 304 -13.32 13.84 -16.65
C ASP A 304 -13.62 15.22 -17.23
N SER A 305 -13.81 16.22 -16.36
CA SER A 305 -14.07 17.60 -16.79
C SER A 305 -12.93 18.16 -17.63
N CYS A 306 -11.68 17.98 -17.21
CA CYS A 306 -10.51 18.43 -17.98
C CYS A 306 -10.42 17.76 -19.35
N VAL A 307 -10.63 16.44 -19.43
CA VAL A 307 -10.59 15.71 -20.72
C VAL A 307 -11.74 16.13 -21.64
N ALA A 308 -12.95 16.30 -21.12
CA ALA A 308 -14.09 16.75 -21.91
C ALA A 308 -13.90 18.16 -22.51
N HIS A 309 -13.09 19.01 -21.87
CA HIS A 309 -12.72 20.33 -22.35
C HIS A 309 -11.41 20.36 -23.17
N ASP A 310 -10.80 19.20 -23.45
CA ASP A 310 -9.65 19.05 -24.34
C ASP A 310 -9.98 18.04 -25.46
N PRO A 311 -10.57 18.51 -26.59
CA PRO A 311 -10.99 17.63 -27.68
C PRO A 311 -9.88 16.76 -28.26
N ALA A 312 -8.62 17.20 -28.21
CA ALA A 312 -7.49 16.45 -28.74
C ALA A 312 -7.12 15.24 -27.86
N VAL A 313 -7.43 15.30 -26.56
CA VAL A 313 -7.30 14.17 -25.65
C VAL A 313 -8.57 13.32 -25.69
N ALA A 314 -9.75 13.94 -25.64
CA ALA A 314 -11.02 13.21 -25.66
C ALA A 314 -11.18 12.31 -26.90
N SER A 315 -10.69 12.73 -28.07
CA SER A 315 -10.79 11.95 -29.30
C SER A 315 -9.95 10.66 -29.31
N LYS A 316 -9.09 10.45 -28.30
CA LYS A 316 -8.23 9.25 -28.18
C LYS A 316 -8.84 8.15 -27.33
N LEU A 317 -9.96 8.42 -26.65
CA LEU A 317 -10.60 7.52 -25.70
C LEU A 317 -12.01 7.17 -26.15
N ASN A 318 -12.42 5.92 -25.96
CA ASN A 318 -13.80 5.53 -26.22
C ASN A 318 -14.78 6.00 -25.13
N HIS A 319 -14.26 6.27 -23.93
CA HIS A 319 -15.05 6.62 -22.74
C HIS A 319 -14.37 7.71 -21.90
N PRO A 320 -15.09 8.41 -21.01
CA PRO A 320 -14.46 9.33 -20.06
C PRO A 320 -13.51 8.57 -19.11
N PRO A 321 -12.45 9.21 -18.58
CA PRO A 321 -11.51 8.60 -17.64
C PRO A 321 -12.14 7.83 -16.46
N SER A 322 -13.23 8.34 -15.88
CA SER A 322 -13.95 7.68 -14.78
C SER A 322 -14.53 6.31 -15.15
N TYR A 323 -14.85 6.07 -16.43
CA TYR A 323 -15.28 4.77 -16.90
C TYR A 323 -14.19 3.71 -16.70
N TYR A 324 -12.95 4.04 -17.06
CA TYR A 324 -11.82 3.13 -16.90
C TYR A 324 -11.43 2.97 -15.42
N LEU A 325 -11.45 4.05 -14.64
CA LEU A 325 -11.20 3.98 -13.19
C LEU A 325 -12.16 3.01 -12.48
N LYS A 326 -13.44 2.99 -12.88
CA LYS A 326 -14.44 2.04 -12.36
C LYS A 326 -14.21 0.60 -12.80
N LYS A 327 -13.21 0.29 -13.61
CA LYS A 327 -12.80 -1.08 -13.94
C LYS A 327 -11.55 -1.55 -13.19
N LEU A 328 -10.87 -0.64 -12.49
CA LEU A 328 -9.66 -0.95 -11.73
C LEU A 328 -10.00 -1.48 -10.33
N TYR A 329 -9.03 -2.08 -9.66
CA TYR A 329 -9.15 -2.57 -8.30
C TYR A 329 -8.37 -1.68 -7.35
N PHE A 330 -8.79 -1.64 -6.09
CA PHE A 330 -8.26 -0.70 -5.09
C PHE A 330 -7.99 -1.45 -3.80
N ASP A 331 -6.80 -1.28 -3.22
CA ASP A 331 -6.66 -1.66 -1.82
C ASP A 331 -7.45 -0.69 -0.92
N ALA A 332 -7.61 -1.07 0.35
CA ALA A 332 -8.24 -0.28 1.40
C ALA A 332 -7.20 0.30 2.39
N VAL A 333 -5.96 0.54 1.92
CA VAL A 333 -4.90 1.16 2.72
C VAL A 333 -5.06 2.69 2.66
N ILE A 334 -6.01 3.21 3.43
CA ILE A 334 -6.39 4.63 3.41
C ILE A 334 -6.63 5.24 4.81
N TYR A 335 -6.55 4.40 5.85
CA TYR A 335 -6.54 4.75 7.27
C TYR A 335 -7.74 5.51 7.85
N HIS A 336 -8.65 6.03 7.03
CA HIS A 336 -9.81 6.80 7.47
C HIS A 336 -11.10 6.37 6.75
N ALA A 337 -12.19 6.28 7.51
CA ALA A 337 -13.50 5.86 7.00
C ALA A 337 -14.01 6.72 5.83
N THR A 338 -13.69 8.02 5.84
CA THR A 338 -14.01 8.93 4.73
C THR A 338 -13.36 8.52 3.42
N GLY A 339 -12.10 8.05 3.44
CA GLY A 339 -11.40 7.58 2.26
C GLY A 339 -12.01 6.29 1.73
N VAL A 340 -12.27 5.32 2.62
CA VAL A 340 -12.97 4.08 2.26
C VAL A 340 -14.33 4.37 1.63
N LYS A 341 -15.12 5.24 2.26
CA LYS A 341 -16.44 5.62 1.75
C LYS A 341 -16.36 6.31 0.40
N ALA A 342 -15.44 7.26 0.22
CA ALA A 342 -15.26 7.94 -1.06
C ALA A 342 -14.91 6.97 -2.19
N THR A 343 -14.05 5.98 -1.94
CA THR A 343 -13.74 4.93 -2.90
C THR A 343 -14.96 4.05 -3.18
N ALA A 344 -15.65 3.57 -2.15
CA ALA A 344 -16.83 2.71 -2.29
C ALA A 344 -18.04 3.40 -2.94
N ASP A 345 -18.19 4.72 -2.78
CA ASP A 345 -19.22 5.51 -3.46
C ASP A 345 -18.86 5.74 -4.95
N PHE A 346 -17.58 5.66 -5.30
CA PHE A 346 -17.09 5.90 -6.66
C PHE A 346 -17.02 4.63 -7.52
N VAL A 347 -16.57 3.50 -6.97
CA VAL A 347 -16.44 2.21 -7.69
C VAL A 347 -17.38 1.14 -7.17
N ASP A 348 -17.49 0.00 -7.85
CA ASP A 348 -18.20 -1.14 -7.27
C ASP A 348 -17.40 -1.64 -6.04
N PRO A 349 -18.00 -1.74 -4.84
CA PRO A 349 -17.27 -2.17 -3.65
C PRO A 349 -16.67 -3.59 -3.75
N SER A 350 -17.10 -4.42 -4.71
CA SER A 350 -16.44 -5.69 -5.04
C SER A 350 -15.03 -5.53 -5.62
N GLN A 351 -14.64 -4.30 -5.97
CA GLN A 351 -13.31 -3.95 -6.48
C GLN A 351 -12.33 -3.48 -5.40
N MET A 352 -12.80 -3.37 -4.15
CA MET A 352 -12.00 -2.94 -3.00
C MET A 352 -11.52 -4.14 -2.18
N MET A 353 -10.27 -4.11 -1.68
CA MET A 353 -9.68 -5.22 -0.93
C MET A 353 -8.84 -4.75 0.25
N PHE A 354 -8.86 -5.47 1.37
CA PHE A 354 -8.05 -5.16 2.54
C PHE A 354 -6.55 -5.32 2.28
N GLY A 355 -5.75 -4.45 2.89
CA GLY A 355 -4.29 -4.46 2.82
C GLY A 355 -3.68 -3.84 4.09
N THR A 356 -2.42 -4.16 4.40
CA THR A 356 -1.74 -3.65 5.60
C THR A 356 -0.55 -2.74 5.33
N ASP A 357 0.07 -2.86 4.16
CA ASP A 357 1.38 -2.30 3.81
C ASP A 357 2.50 -2.74 4.79
N HIS A 358 2.34 -3.94 5.36
CA HIS A 358 3.37 -4.56 6.21
C HIS A 358 4.64 -4.80 5.38
N PRO A 359 5.86 -4.63 5.95
CA PRO A 359 6.16 -4.27 7.34
C PRO A 359 6.50 -2.78 7.55
N PHE A 360 6.09 -1.87 6.67
CA PHE A 360 6.68 -0.53 6.61
C PHE A 360 6.30 0.41 7.76
N PHE A 361 5.17 0.17 8.44
CA PHE A 361 4.66 1.02 9.52
C PHE A 361 4.54 0.24 10.85
N PRO A 362 5.67 -0.19 11.45
CA PRO A 362 5.67 -0.92 12.71
C PRO A 362 5.33 -0.02 13.91
N PRO A 363 4.89 -0.58 15.04
CA PRO A 363 4.75 0.16 16.28
C PRO A 363 6.10 0.77 16.73
N LEU A 364 6.07 2.02 17.20
CA LEU A 364 7.28 2.72 17.66
C LEU A 364 7.62 2.43 19.14
N GLU A 365 6.61 2.13 19.96
CA GLU A 365 6.79 2.02 21.42
C GLU A 365 6.91 0.57 21.92
N SER A 366 6.30 -0.41 21.24
CA SER A 366 6.33 -1.81 21.67
C SER A 366 6.24 -2.78 20.49
N LYS A 367 7.23 -3.66 20.35
CA LYS A 367 7.29 -4.69 19.31
C LYS A 367 6.18 -5.74 19.47
N ASP A 368 5.66 -5.91 20.68
CA ASP A 368 4.62 -6.90 20.98
C ASP A 368 3.22 -6.38 20.70
N ALA A 369 3.04 -5.07 20.58
CA ALA A 369 1.74 -4.46 20.28
C ALA A 369 1.18 -4.91 18.93
N ARG A 370 -0.15 -4.93 18.82
CA ARG A 370 -0.82 -4.90 17.51
C ARG A 370 -0.42 -3.63 16.76
N TRP A 371 -0.32 -3.74 15.45
CA TRP A 371 0.11 -2.66 14.59
C TRP A 371 -1.05 -1.68 14.41
N MET A 372 -0.84 -0.45 14.87
CA MET A 372 -1.82 0.63 14.70
C MET A 372 -2.16 0.85 13.22
N SER A 373 -1.21 0.65 12.31
CA SER A 373 -1.42 0.72 10.86
C SER A 373 -2.45 -0.29 10.35
N VAL A 374 -2.47 -1.50 10.91
CA VAL A 374 -3.46 -2.55 10.60
C VAL A 374 -4.82 -2.19 11.20
N ASP A 375 -4.85 -1.91 12.50
CA ASP A 375 -6.10 -1.64 13.23
C ASP A 375 -6.80 -0.37 12.71
N SER A 376 -6.04 0.62 12.22
CA SER A 376 -6.60 1.83 11.61
C SER A 376 -7.33 1.54 10.29
N ASN A 377 -6.77 0.71 9.41
CA ASN A 377 -7.45 0.32 8.16
C ASN A 377 -8.70 -0.53 8.44
N LEU A 378 -8.63 -1.47 9.38
CA LEU A 378 -9.80 -2.27 9.76
C LEU A 378 -10.91 -1.39 10.38
N THR A 379 -10.52 -0.44 11.24
CA THR A 379 -11.44 0.54 11.82
C THR A 379 -12.05 1.45 10.75
N ALA A 380 -11.25 1.89 9.77
CA ALA A 380 -11.73 2.70 8.65
C ALA A 380 -12.78 1.95 7.83
N ILE A 381 -12.55 0.67 7.51
CA ILE A 381 -13.52 -0.16 6.77
C ILE A 381 -14.81 -0.34 7.55
N ALA A 382 -14.72 -0.69 8.84
CA ALA A 382 -15.90 -0.87 9.69
C ALA A 382 -16.68 0.44 9.91
N GLY A 383 -15.97 1.57 9.99
CA GLY A 383 -16.52 2.90 10.21
C GLY A 383 -17.04 3.61 8.96
N ALA A 384 -16.89 3.02 7.77
CA ALA A 384 -17.27 3.65 6.50
C ALA A 384 -18.79 3.74 6.27
N GLY A 385 -19.61 3.13 7.14
CA GLY A 385 -21.07 3.13 7.02
C GLY A 385 -21.57 2.29 5.83
N LEU A 386 -20.80 1.29 5.43
CA LEU A 386 -21.14 0.34 4.35
C LEU A 386 -21.98 -0.81 4.89
N ASP A 387 -22.73 -1.46 4.01
CA ASP A 387 -23.45 -2.70 4.32
C ASP A 387 -22.49 -3.79 4.82
N GLU A 388 -22.96 -4.65 5.73
CA GLU A 388 -22.14 -5.68 6.35
C GLU A 388 -21.56 -6.68 5.32
N GLU A 389 -22.31 -7.00 4.26
CA GLU A 389 -21.83 -7.86 3.18
C GLU A 389 -20.77 -7.18 2.32
N ILE A 390 -20.88 -5.87 2.10
CA ILE A 390 -19.83 -5.09 1.44
C ILE A 390 -18.55 -5.14 2.29
N VAL A 391 -18.66 -4.88 3.60
CA VAL A 391 -17.52 -4.96 4.53
C VAL A 391 -16.87 -6.35 4.49
N LYS A 392 -17.65 -7.43 4.53
CA LYS A 392 -17.14 -8.81 4.37
C LYS A 392 -16.46 -9.03 3.00
N GLY A 393 -17.00 -8.42 1.95
CA GLY A 393 -16.41 -8.38 0.62
C GLY A 393 -14.98 -7.84 0.66
N ILE A 394 -14.84 -6.61 1.17
CA ILE A 394 -13.57 -5.88 1.24
C ILE A 394 -12.54 -6.62 2.09
N LEU A 395 -12.96 -7.19 3.23
CA LEU A 395 -12.05 -7.88 4.15
C LEU A 395 -11.43 -9.16 3.57
N GLY A 396 -12.03 -9.80 2.57
CA GLY A 396 -11.38 -10.98 1.99
C GLY A 396 -12.07 -11.62 0.79
N ARG A 397 -13.40 -11.67 0.75
CA ARG A 397 -14.13 -12.36 -0.34
C ARG A 397 -13.80 -11.80 -1.73
N ASN A 398 -13.57 -10.50 -1.85
CA ASN A 398 -13.16 -9.87 -3.11
C ASN A 398 -11.78 -10.35 -3.56
N ALA A 399 -10.82 -10.45 -2.61
CA ALA A 399 -9.47 -10.96 -2.87
C ALA A 399 -9.48 -12.44 -3.27
N LEU A 400 -10.26 -13.28 -2.57
CA LEU A 400 -10.43 -14.70 -2.92
C LEU A 400 -10.89 -14.85 -4.38
N LYS A 401 -11.83 -14.01 -4.83
CA LYS A 401 -12.39 -14.05 -6.18
C LYS A 401 -11.40 -13.57 -7.25
N ILE A 402 -10.77 -12.41 -7.06
CA ILE A 402 -9.93 -11.84 -8.12
C ILE A 402 -8.65 -12.65 -8.34
N PHE A 403 -8.03 -13.13 -7.25
CA PHE A 403 -6.77 -13.88 -7.29
C PHE A 403 -6.98 -15.39 -7.37
N ASN A 404 -8.24 -15.85 -7.37
CA ASN A 404 -8.60 -17.27 -7.35
C ASN A 404 -7.86 -18.03 -6.23
N LEU A 405 -8.04 -17.56 -5.00
CA LEU A 405 -7.38 -18.10 -3.82
C LEU A 405 -8.22 -19.21 -3.19
N GLU A 406 -7.55 -20.25 -2.73
CA GLU A 406 -8.16 -21.31 -1.93
C GLU A 406 -8.01 -21.00 -0.45
N MET A 407 -9.10 -21.22 0.29
CA MET A 407 -9.06 -21.14 1.75
C MET A 407 -8.14 -22.23 2.31
N PRO A 408 -7.27 -21.91 3.29
CA PRO A 408 -6.45 -22.92 3.95
C PRO A 408 -7.36 -23.93 4.67
N SER A 409 -6.95 -25.20 4.66
CA SER A 409 -7.58 -26.26 5.45
C SER A 409 -7.49 -25.90 6.93
N LYS A 410 -8.63 -25.90 7.65
CA LYS A 410 -8.67 -25.67 9.10
C LYS A 410 -8.03 -26.79 9.90
#